data_AF-A0A6B8RI18-F1
#
_entry.id   AF-A0A6B8RI18-F1
#
_cell.length_a   1.000
_cell.length_b   1.000
_cell.length_c   1.000
_cell.angle_alpha   90.00
_cell.angle_beta   90.00
_cell.angle_gamma   90.00
#
_symmetry.space_group_name_H-M   'P 1'
#
loop_
_entity.id
_entity.type
_entity.pdbx_description
1 polymer ?
#
loop_
_entity_poly.entity_id
_entity_poly.type
_entity_poly.pdbx_seq_one_letter_code
_entity_poly.pdbx_strand_id
1 'polypeptide(L)'
;MLKAYWKCFLYINNHKLNVLIECWKEGLYIQGIFHDMSKFSPKEFHPYAKKFFSNTKLTEAEELEWKYAWLHHQHNNKHHWEYWVVNPHTKEAVPMPTKYLIEMVCDWRSFSRKWGKRFKELDLDLTDTIILHNETKEKLKHFIKKGNKHEAKTNGELN
;
A
#
# COMPACT_ATOMS: atom_id res chain seq x y z
N MET A 1 -4.56 21.48 -15.24
CA MET A 1 -4.17 20.05 -15.41
C MET A 1 -2.69 19.78 -15.19
N LEU A 2 -1.76 20.47 -15.87
CA LEU A 2 -0.31 20.21 -15.72
C LEU A 2 0.21 20.22 -14.27
N LYS A 3 -0.20 21.20 -13.46
CA LYS A 3 0.15 21.26 -12.03
C LYS A 3 -0.35 20.04 -11.23
N ALA A 4 -1.53 19.51 -11.57
CA ALA A 4 -2.09 18.33 -10.91
C ALA A 4 -1.29 17.08 -11.26
N TYR A 5 -0.92 16.91 -12.54
CA TYR A 5 -0.07 15.81 -13.01
C TYR A 5 1.30 15.85 -12.34
N TRP A 6 1.92 17.03 -12.24
CA TRP A 6 3.20 17.16 -11.54
C TRP A 6 3.11 16.77 -10.05
N LYS A 7 2.10 17.24 -9.33
CA LYS A 7 1.88 16.86 -7.93
C LYS A 7 1.64 15.36 -7.77
N CYS A 8 0.85 14.77 -8.66
CA CYS A 8 0.59 13.33 -8.67
C CYS A 8 1.87 12.52 -8.92
N PHE A 9 2.68 12.91 -9.90
CA PHE A 9 3.97 12.29 -10.19
C PHE A 9 4.91 12.33 -8.98
N LEU A 10 5.05 13.49 -8.33
CA LEU A 10 5.86 13.63 -7.13
C LEU A 10 5.34 12.77 -5.97
N TYR A 11 4.02 12.74 -5.78
CA TYR A 11 3.37 11.92 -4.75
C TYR A 11 3.65 10.43 -4.95
N ILE A 12 3.42 9.90 -6.16
CA ILE A 12 3.63 8.48 -6.49
C ILE A 12 5.11 8.11 -6.28
N ASN A 13 6.05 8.92 -6.79
CA ASN A 13 7.48 8.65 -6.60
C ASN A 13 7.89 8.70 -5.13
N ASN A 14 7.40 9.67 -4.37
CA ASN A 14 7.70 9.79 -2.96
C ASN A 14 7.22 8.59 -2.15
N HIS A 15 5.97 8.16 -2.38
CA HIS A 15 5.40 6.98 -1.76
C HIS A 15 6.18 5.72 -2.14
N LYS A 16 6.45 5.53 -3.43
CA LYS A 16 7.23 4.40 -3.93
C LYS A 16 8.63 4.32 -3.31
N LEU A 17 9.31 5.47 -3.13
CA LEU A 17 10.61 5.51 -2.44
C LEU A 17 10.50 5.11 -0.96
N ASN A 18 9.46 5.56 -0.26
CA ASN A 18 9.21 5.14 1.11
C ASN A 18 8.95 3.62 1.21
N VAL A 19 8.18 3.05 0.27
CA VAL A 19 7.95 1.60 0.21
C VAL A 19 9.23 0.85 -0.10
N LEU A 20 10.07 1.35 -1.01
CA LEU A 20 11.38 0.78 -1.30
C LEU A 20 12.25 0.72 -0.03
N ILE A 21 12.28 1.78 0.78
CA ILE A 21 13.03 1.81 2.05
C ILE A 21 12.52 0.74 3.03
N GLU A 22 11.21 0.59 3.17
CA GLU A 22 10.63 -0.45 4.03
C GLU A 22 10.92 -1.86 3.50
N CYS A 23 10.72 -2.09 2.20
CA CYS A 23 11.03 -3.37 1.55
C CYS A 23 12.51 -3.73 1.68
N TRP A 24 13.41 -2.74 1.66
CA TRP A 24 14.85 -2.95 1.79
C TRP A 24 15.23 -3.57 3.14
N LYS A 25 14.58 -3.15 4.22
CA LYS A 25 14.81 -3.70 5.58
C LYS A 25 14.38 -5.15 5.69
N GLU A 26 13.38 -5.54 4.91
CA GLU A 26 12.80 -6.89 4.90
C GLU A 26 13.42 -7.78 3.79
N GLY A 27 14.43 -7.29 3.05
CA GLY A 27 15.10 -8.03 1.97
C GLY A 27 14.33 -8.14 0.65
N LEU A 28 13.24 -7.37 0.49
CA LEU A 28 12.37 -7.38 -0.70
C LEU A 28 12.77 -6.33 -1.75
N TYR A 29 14.03 -6.37 -2.21
CA TYR A 29 14.57 -5.34 -3.10
C TYR A 29 13.81 -5.22 -4.43
N ILE A 30 13.54 -6.35 -5.08
CA ILE A 30 12.84 -6.38 -6.38
C ILE A 30 11.40 -5.88 -6.21
N GLN A 31 10.70 -6.29 -5.15
CA GLN A 31 9.33 -5.84 -4.88
C GLN A 31 9.29 -4.33 -4.67
N GLY A 32 10.17 -3.76 -3.84
CA GLY A 32 10.23 -2.31 -3.64
C GLY A 32 10.55 -1.53 -4.93
N ILE A 33 11.40 -2.09 -5.81
CA ILE A 33 11.73 -1.49 -7.11
C ILE A 33 10.53 -1.53 -8.08
N PHE A 34 9.70 -2.57 -8.05
CA PHE A 34 8.54 -2.70 -8.95
C PHE A 34 7.20 -2.36 -8.30
N HIS A 35 7.20 -1.94 -7.04
CA HIS A 35 6.02 -1.54 -6.30
C HIS A 35 5.22 -0.48 -7.08
N ASP A 36 3.95 -0.75 -7.30
CA ASP A 36 2.97 0.16 -7.89
C ASP A 36 3.32 0.74 -9.27
N MET A 37 4.11 0.03 -10.08
CA MET A 37 4.47 0.50 -11.41
C MET A 37 3.27 0.74 -12.34
N SER A 38 2.14 0.07 -12.09
CA SER A 38 0.88 0.28 -12.81
C SER A 38 0.30 1.70 -12.65
N LYS A 39 0.64 2.43 -11.57
CA LYS A 39 0.25 3.83 -11.32
C LYS A 39 0.71 4.80 -12.39
N PHE A 40 1.80 4.47 -13.08
CA PHE A 40 2.35 5.29 -14.17
C PHE A 40 1.67 5.05 -15.51
N SER A 41 0.78 4.05 -15.62
CA SER A 41 -0.01 3.85 -16.82
C SER A 41 -1.01 5.00 -17.01
N PRO A 42 -1.34 5.40 -18.25
CA PRO A 42 -2.34 6.43 -18.50
C PRO A 42 -3.70 6.14 -17.85
N LYS A 43 -4.06 4.85 -17.78
CA LYS A 43 -5.32 4.35 -17.20
C LYS A 43 -5.45 4.63 -15.70
N GLU A 44 -4.34 4.66 -14.96
CA GLU A 44 -4.35 4.98 -13.53
C GLU A 44 -3.92 6.41 -13.25
N PHE A 45 -2.86 6.87 -13.91
CA PHE A 45 -2.25 8.17 -13.63
C PHE A 45 -3.22 9.33 -13.83
N HIS A 46 -3.93 9.39 -14.97
CA HIS A 46 -4.79 10.54 -15.28
C HIS A 46 -5.99 10.64 -14.32
N PRO A 47 -6.76 9.56 -14.07
CA PRO A 47 -7.90 9.66 -13.15
C PRO A 47 -7.47 9.96 -11.70
N TYR A 48 -6.37 9.38 -11.21
CA TYR A 48 -5.84 9.71 -9.88
C TYR A 48 -5.39 11.17 -9.77
N ALA A 49 -4.65 11.65 -10.78
CA ALA A 49 -4.17 13.02 -10.77
C ALA A 49 -5.33 14.02 -10.79
N LYS A 50 -6.40 13.70 -11.53
CA LYS A 50 -7.61 14.51 -11.56
C LYS A 50 -8.37 14.46 -10.22
N LYS A 51 -8.59 13.26 -9.67
CA LYS A 51 -9.32 13.03 -8.43
C LYS A 51 -8.69 13.72 -7.21
N PHE A 52 -7.37 13.61 -7.06
CA PHE A 52 -6.70 14.00 -5.81
C PHE A 52 -5.88 15.30 -5.90
N PHE A 53 -5.50 15.73 -7.11
CA PHE A 53 -4.55 16.84 -7.28
C PHE A 53 -5.08 17.97 -8.18
N SER A 54 -6.26 17.82 -8.77
CA SER A 54 -6.94 18.92 -9.46
C SER A 54 -7.79 19.73 -8.49
N ASN A 55 -8.01 21.01 -8.82
CA ASN A 55 -8.89 21.89 -8.04
C ASN A 55 -10.33 21.91 -8.59
N THR A 56 -10.66 20.97 -9.48
CA THR A 56 -11.93 20.93 -10.20
C THR A 56 -12.75 19.78 -9.67
N LYS A 57 -14.04 20.01 -9.45
CA LYS A 57 -14.97 18.95 -9.07
C LYS A 57 -15.12 17.98 -10.26
N LEU A 58 -15.02 16.69 -9.98
CA LEU A 58 -15.20 15.67 -11.01
C LEU A 58 -16.65 15.60 -11.48
N THR A 59 -16.83 15.33 -12.77
CA THR A 59 -18.12 14.87 -13.32
C THR A 59 -18.41 13.44 -12.88
N GLU A 60 -19.65 12.96 -13.03
CA GLU A 60 -20.01 11.57 -12.72
C GLU A 60 -19.20 10.56 -13.56
N ALA A 61 -18.95 10.87 -14.83
CA ALA A 61 -18.12 10.06 -15.70
C ALA A 61 -16.66 9.98 -15.19
N GLU A 62 -16.10 11.10 -14.75
CA GLU A 62 -14.73 11.15 -14.23
C GLU A 62 -14.58 10.45 -12.88
N GLU A 63 -15.62 10.51 -12.03
CA GLU A 63 -15.70 9.71 -10.81
C GLU A 63 -15.70 8.21 -11.12
N LEU A 64 -16.42 7.80 -12.17
CA LEU A 64 -16.44 6.41 -12.62
C LEU A 64 -15.09 5.97 -13.21
N GLU A 65 -14.44 6.82 -14.01
CA GLU A 65 -13.07 6.58 -14.51
C GLU A 65 -12.07 6.38 -13.37
N TRP A 66 -12.14 7.21 -12.32
CA TRP A 66 -11.31 7.06 -11.14
C TRP A 66 -11.58 5.73 -10.41
N LYS A 67 -12.85 5.32 -10.28
CA LYS A 67 -13.19 4.01 -9.68
C LYS A 67 -12.63 2.85 -10.50
N TYR A 68 -12.68 2.92 -11.83
CA TYR A 68 -12.05 1.91 -12.69
C TYR A 68 -10.53 1.89 -12.55
N ALA A 69 -9.89 3.05 -12.40
CA ALA A 69 -8.46 3.14 -12.12
C ALA A 69 -8.09 2.52 -10.77
N TRP A 70 -8.87 2.81 -9.71
CA TRP A 70 -8.69 2.23 -8.38
C TRP A 70 -8.81 0.70 -8.42
N LEU A 71 -9.85 0.19 -9.07
CA LEU A 71 -10.07 -1.25 -9.23
C LEU A 71 -8.92 -1.91 -10.01
N HIS A 72 -8.47 -1.29 -11.10
CA HIS A 72 -7.35 -1.78 -11.90
C HIS A 72 -6.05 -1.85 -11.10
N HIS A 73 -5.78 -0.84 -10.27
CA HIS A 73 -4.61 -0.81 -9.40
C HIS A 73 -4.63 -1.95 -8.37
N GLN A 74 -5.74 -2.13 -7.64
CA GLN A 74 -5.87 -3.21 -6.66
C GLN A 74 -5.71 -4.60 -7.28
N HIS A 75 -6.22 -4.80 -8.51
CA HIS A 75 -6.18 -6.10 -9.18
C HIS A 75 -4.93 -6.33 -10.04
N ASN A 76 -3.99 -5.37 -10.12
CA ASN A 76 -2.70 -5.57 -10.79
C ASN A 76 -1.51 -5.60 -9.84
N ASN A 77 -1.59 -4.98 -8.66
CA ASN A 77 -0.51 -5.00 -7.69
C ASN A 77 -0.84 -6.01 -6.59
N LYS A 78 -0.10 -7.12 -6.58
CA LYS A 78 -0.39 -8.30 -5.77
C LYS A 78 -0.24 -8.11 -4.26
N HIS A 79 0.32 -6.99 -3.81
CA HIS A 79 0.37 -6.64 -2.38
C HIS A 79 -0.97 -6.11 -1.87
N HIS A 80 -1.92 -5.72 -2.73
CA HIS A 80 -3.29 -5.46 -2.30
C HIS A 80 -3.99 -6.76 -1.93
N TRP A 81 -4.63 -6.79 -0.76
CA TRP A 81 -5.34 -7.98 -0.30
C TRP A 81 -6.55 -8.30 -1.20
N GLU A 82 -7.13 -7.29 -1.82
CA GLU A 82 -8.25 -7.40 -2.76
C GLU A 82 -7.92 -8.32 -3.95
N TYR A 83 -6.65 -8.36 -4.39
CA TYR A 83 -6.19 -9.27 -5.45
C TYR A 83 -6.47 -10.75 -5.13
N TRP A 84 -6.51 -11.10 -3.85
CA TRP A 84 -6.61 -12.48 -3.36
C TRP A 84 -8.01 -12.84 -2.87
N VAL A 85 -8.99 -11.94 -3.01
CA VAL A 85 -10.38 -12.17 -2.63
C VAL A 85 -11.11 -12.85 -3.78
N VAL A 86 -11.69 -14.02 -3.51
CA VAL A 86 -12.52 -14.76 -4.47
C VAL A 86 -13.94 -14.22 -4.44
N ASN A 87 -14.48 -13.98 -3.24
CA ASN A 87 -15.81 -13.47 -3.06
C ASN A 87 -15.89 -12.54 -1.83
N PRO A 88 -16.10 -11.23 -2.01
CA PRO A 88 -16.14 -10.27 -0.90
C PRO A 88 -17.41 -10.41 -0.03
N HIS A 89 -18.51 -10.94 -0.57
CA HIS A 89 -19.76 -11.13 0.17
C HIS A 89 -19.65 -12.27 1.19
N THR A 90 -19.04 -13.39 0.79
CA THR A 90 -18.78 -14.55 1.67
C THR A 90 -17.43 -14.43 2.41
N LYS A 91 -16.68 -13.35 2.17
CA LYS A 91 -15.32 -13.11 2.69
C LYS A 91 -14.34 -14.25 2.34
N GLU A 92 -14.52 -14.84 1.17
CA GLU A 92 -13.65 -15.91 0.67
C GLU A 92 -12.39 -15.31 0.03
N ALA A 93 -11.23 -15.79 0.46
CA ALA A 93 -9.93 -15.39 -0.06
C ALA A 93 -8.98 -16.58 -0.09
N VAL A 94 -8.00 -16.54 -0.99
CA VAL A 94 -6.95 -17.56 -1.13
C VAL A 94 -5.67 -17.16 -0.36
N PRO A 95 -4.80 -18.11 0.00
CA PRO A 95 -3.53 -17.79 0.65
C PRO A 95 -2.67 -16.82 -0.19
N MET A 96 -2.36 -15.65 0.37
CA MET A 96 -1.40 -14.70 -0.21
C MET A 96 0.04 -15.20 0.03
N PRO A 97 0.91 -15.23 -0.99
CA PRO A 97 2.33 -15.49 -0.82
C PRO A 97 3.01 -14.49 0.11
N THR A 98 3.92 -14.97 0.97
CA THR A 98 4.56 -14.19 2.03
C THR A 98 5.23 -12.91 1.54
N LYS A 99 5.85 -12.92 0.36
CA LYS A 99 6.50 -11.71 -0.21
C LYS A 99 5.53 -10.55 -0.43
N TYR A 100 4.30 -10.83 -0.86
CA TYR A 100 3.28 -9.80 -1.08
C TYR A 100 2.63 -9.34 0.22
N LEU A 101 2.54 -10.23 1.22
CA LEU A 101 2.11 -9.85 2.57
C LEU A 101 3.10 -8.89 3.21
N ILE A 102 4.41 -9.17 3.09
CA ILE A 102 5.43 -8.28 3.63
C ILE A 102 5.44 -6.96 2.85
N GLU A 103 5.36 -7.00 1.51
CA GLU A 103 5.23 -5.78 0.68
C GLU A 103 4.02 -4.94 1.09
N MET A 104 2.86 -5.56 1.38
CA MET A 104 1.66 -4.89 1.88
C MET A 104 1.90 -4.17 3.21
N VAL A 105 2.59 -4.82 4.14
CA VAL A 105 2.93 -4.17 5.42
C VAL A 105 3.95 -3.04 5.22
N CYS A 106 4.93 -3.21 4.33
CA CYS A 106 5.86 -2.15 3.94
C CYS A 106 5.12 -0.96 3.33
N ASP A 107 4.13 -1.23 2.47
CA ASP A 107 3.24 -0.22 1.88
C ASP A 107 2.51 0.59 2.94
N TRP A 108 1.85 -0.07 3.89
CA TRP A 108 1.14 0.59 5.00
C TRP A 108 2.07 1.45 5.87
N ARG A 109 3.25 0.92 6.22
CA ARG A 109 4.26 1.66 7.00
C ARG A 109 4.72 2.92 6.26
N SER A 110 4.75 2.88 4.92
CA SER A 110 5.25 3.98 4.09
C SER A 110 4.38 5.25 4.13
N PHE A 111 3.06 5.13 4.35
CA PHE A 111 2.14 6.28 4.44
C PHE A 111 2.41 7.16 5.65
N SER A 112 2.98 6.58 6.72
CA SER A 112 3.39 7.30 7.92
C SER A 112 4.74 8.03 7.76
N ARG A 113 5.51 7.70 6.71
CA ARG A 113 6.81 8.34 6.44
C ARG A 113 6.61 9.71 5.79
N LYS A 114 6.72 10.75 6.60
CA LYS A 114 7.21 12.05 6.14
C LYS A 114 8.72 12.06 6.31
N TRP A 115 9.49 12.37 5.26
CA TRP A 115 10.97 12.40 5.28
C TRP A 115 11.52 12.83 6.66
N GLY A 116 12.24 11.93 7.34
CA GLY A 116 12.90 12.19 8.62
C GLY A 116 12.09 11.92 9.91
N LYS A 117 10.80 11.56 9.85
CA LYS A 117 10.05 11.14 11.06
C LYS A 117 9.96 9.62 11.18
N ARG A 118 10.42 9.10 12.33
CA ARG A 118 10.20 7.72 12.77
C ARG A 118 8.82 7.56 13.39
N PHE A 119 8.39 6.31 13.37
CA PHE A 119 7.07 5.79 13.67
C PHE A 119 6.56 6.10 15.09
N LYS A 120 5.25 6.30 15.21
CA LYS A 120 4.46 5.87 16.37
C LYS A 120 3.70 4.63 15.91
N GLU A 121 3.70 3.57 16.71
CA GLU A 121 2.88 2.37 16.52
C GLU A 121 1.50 2.73 15.99
N LEU A 122 1.35 2.55 14.68
CA LEU A 122 0.07 2.39 14.04
C LEU A 122 -0.44 1.06 14.58
N ASP A 123 -1.36 1.18 15.53
CA ASP A 123 -2.19 0.09 16.04
C ASP A 123 -3.10 -0.38 14.89
N LEU A 124 -2.48 -1.01 13.89
CA LEU A 124 -3.08 -1.53 12.68
C LEU A 124 -3.55 -2.94 12.96
N ASP A 125 -4.45 -3.11 13.94
CA ASP A 125 -5.31 -4.29 13.90
C ASP A 125 -6.35 -4.12 12.79
N LEU A 126 -5.86 -4.09 11.55
CA LEU A 126 -6.68 -4.08 10.36
C LEU A 126 -7.24 -5.47 10.05
N THR A 127 -6.88 -6.50 10.82
CA THR A 127 -7.21 -7.90 10.47
C THR A 127 -8.71 -8.17 10.43
N ASP A 128 -9.50 -7.35 11.13
CA ASP A 128 -10.96 -7.37 11.11
C ASP A 128 -11.59 -6.54 9.98
N THR A 129 -10.82 -5.61 9.39
CA THR A 129 -11.28 -4.71 8.31
C THR A 129 -10.97 -5.24 6.92
N ILE A 130 -9.94 -6.08 6.78
CA ILE A 130 -9.52 -6.65 5.49
C ILE A 130 -9.94 -8.11 5.35
N ILE A 131 -10.21 -8.53 4.11
CA ILE A 131 -10.56 -9.92 3.79
C ILE A 131 -9.27 -10.65 3.42
N LEU A 132 -8.88 -11.61 4.25
CA LEU A 132 -7.68 -12.43 4.07
C LEU A 132 -8.00 -13.89 4.39
N HIS A 133 -7.35 -14.81 3.68
CA HIS A 133 -7.34 -16.22 4.05
C HIS A 133 -6.77 -16.41 5.46
N ASN A 134 -7.28 -17.37 6.23
CA ASN A 134 -6.88 -17.61 7.62
C ASN A 134 -5.36 -17.77 7.78
N GLU A 135 -4.72 -18.52 6.88
CA GLU A 135 -3.25 -18.67 6.88
C GLU A 135 -2.51 -17.32 6.73
N THR A 136 -3.01 -16.46 5.84
CA THR A 136 -2.43 -15.13 5.60
C THR A 136 -2.64 -14.22 6.82
N LYS A 137 -3.81 -14.31 7.49
CA LYS A 137 -4.07 -13.57 8.73
C LYS A 137 -3.09 -13.96 9.84
N GLU A 138 -2.84 -15.24 10.03
CA GLU A 138 -1.91 -15.71 11.07
C GLU A 138 -0.46 -15.31 10.75
N LYS A 139 -0.04 -15.37 9.48
CA LYS A 139 1.26 -14.82 9.05
C LYS A 139 1.36 -13.32 9.32
N LEU A 140 0.31 -12.55 9.04
CA LEU A 140 0.27 -11.10 9.26
C LEU A 140 0.42 -10.76 10.74
N LYS A 141 -0.38 -11.40 11.61
CA LYS A 141 -0.29 -11.23 13.07
C LYS A 141 1.10 -11.57 13.60
N HIS A 142 1.68 -12.67 13.14
CA HIS A 142 3.04 -13.06 13.53
C HIS A 142 4.08 -12.02 13.10
N PHE A 143 3.98 -11.53 11.86
CA PHE A 143 4.90 -10.54 11.31
C PHE A 143 4.82 -9.19 12.03
N ILE A 144 3.62 -8.67 12.27
CA ILE A 144 3.41 -7.42 13.02
C ILE A 144 3.97 -7.56 14.44
N LYS A 145 3.62 -8.64 15.16
CA LYS A 145 4.11 -8.89 16.53
C LYS A 145 5.64 -8.98 16.61
N LYS A 146 6.29 -9.56 15.59
CA LYS A 146 7.76 -9.62 15.50
C LYS A 146 8.36 -8.23 15.29
N GLY A 147 7.77 -7.41 14.42
CA GLY A 147 8.19 -6.02 14.17
C GLY A 147 8.20 -5.18 15.45
N ASN A 148 7.08 -5.18 16.19
CA ASN A 148 6.95 -4.38 17.41
C ASN A 148 7.98 -4.77 18.49
N LYS A 149 8.27 -6.09 18.63
CA LYS A 149 9.31 -6.57 19.54
C LYS A 149 10.71 -6.10 19.16
N HIS A 150 11.03 -6.07 17.86
CA HIS A 150 12.33 -5.56 17.40
C HIS A 150 12.46 -4.06 17.65
N GLU A 151 11.42 -3.28 17.38
CA GLU A 151 11.44 -1.83 17.62
C GLU A 151 11.57 -1.48 19.11
N ALA A 152 10.85 -2.19 19.99
CA ALA A 152 10.94 -2.00 21.45
C ALA A 152 12.36 -2.26 21.98
N LYS A 153 13.07 -3.27 21.46
CA LYS A 153 14.47 -3.55 21.82
C LYS A 153 15.41 -2.44 21.36
N THR A 154 15.30 -2.01 20.10
CA THR A 154 16.17 -0.95 19.56
C THR A 154 15.98 0.40 20.23
N ASN A 155 14.78 0.71 20.72
CA ASN A 155 14.50 1.95 21.44
C ASN A 155 14.89 1.86 22.93
N GLY A 156 14.98 0.66 23.51
CA GLY A 156 15.46 0.44 24.88
C GLY A 156 16.97 0.47 25.02
N GLU A 157 17.72 0.19 23.94
CA GLU A 157 19.20 0.26 23.92
C GLU A 157 19.76 1.66 23.66
N LEU A 158 18.89 2.64 23.33
CA LEU A 158 19.24 4.03 23.05
C LEU A 158 18.90 5.01 24.19
N ASN A 159 18.46 4.50 25.35
CA ASN A 159 18.18 5.28 26.55
C ASN A 159 19.16 4.94 27.68
#